data_AF-A0A7S4DMH9-F1
#
_entry.id   AF-A0A7S4DMH9-F1
#
_cell.length_a   1.000
_cell.length_b   1.000
_cell.length_c   1.000
_cell.angle_alpha   90.00
_cell.angle_beta   90.00
_cell.angle_gamma   90.00
#
_symmetry.space_group_name_H-M   'P 1'
#
loop_
_entity.id
_entity.type
_entity.pdbx_description
1 polymer ?
#
loop_
_entity_poly.entity_id
_entity_poly.type
_entity_poly.pdbx_seq_one_letter_code
_entity_poly.pdbx_strand_id
1 'polypeptide(L)'
;GGGVENAKEEYVEPTIDVTELLLILCNWTHYVNFAYDIRRHTQIYHDMTRPLSHYFIASSHNSYLEGDQMKGKCSSFAIKRALLLGCRVIELDCYNSTQDEHSVKVYHGNTMTQPVGFIECIETIAKYAFVSSQYPVILTIENHVSVKRMEKMADDIIKTFGDMLVKPLAKAEYYPSPEELKGKVLLRDSVPPEWVTPRGLEPVSFEQQQQQQQQQQQQQQQGDDEKKTTNPKSSTPAHNNSNNTNATTNDSTNANGNAGESAHKSVDPAPAAAAAAATA
;
A
#
# COMPACT_ATOMS: atom_id res chain seq x y z
N GLY A 1 -2.37 65.49 -7.78
CA GLY A 1 -0.98 65.09 -8.07
C GLY A 1 -0.68 63.82 -7.30
N GLY A 2 -0.06 62.85 -7.96
CA GLY A 2 0.51 61.65 -7.34
C GLY A 2 -0.33 60.38 -7.45
N GLY A 3 -0.62 59.91 -8.67
CA GLY A 3 -0.97 58.51 -8.88
C GLY A 3 0.29 57.67 -8.77
N VAL A 4 0.35 56.76 -7.81
CA VAL A 4 1.41 55.75 -7.73
C VAL A 4 1.06 54.67 -8.74
N GLU A 5 1.62 54.76 -9.93
CA GLU A 5 1.65 53.65 -10.88
C GLU A 5 2.51 52.55 -10.28
N ASN A 6 1.87 51.47 -9.81
CA ASN A 6 2.56 50.22 -9.50
C ASN A 6 3.13 49.67 -10.80
N ALA A 7 4.39 49.97 -11.09
CA ALA A 7 5.15 49.31 -12.14
C ALA A 7 5.14 47.81 -11.84
N LYS A 8 4.44 47.02 -12.66
CA LYS A 8 4.58 45.58 -12.65
C LYS A 8 6.01 45.30 -13.11
N GLU A 9 6.88 44.87 -12.19
CA GLU A 9 8.19 44.36 -12.57
C GLU A 9 7.96 43.24 -13.59
N GLU A 10 8.47 43.45 -14.80
CA GLU A 10 8.40 42.48 -15.88
C GLU A 10 9.25 41.28 -15.47
N TYR A 11 8.63 40.12 -15.35
CA TYR A 11 9.34 38.88 -15.04
C TYR A 11 10.24 38.54 -16.22
N VAL A 12 11.55 38.73 -16.03
CA VAL A 12 12.57 38.30 -16.99
C VAL A 12 12.96 36.88 -16.62
N GLU A 13 12.72 35.94 -17.54
CA GLU A 13 13.12 34.55 -17.35
C GLU A 13 14.65 34.47 -17.25
N PRO A 14 15.21 33.94 -16.14
CA PRO A 14 16.65 33.89 -15.97
C PRO A 14 17.26 32.91 -16.97
N THR A 15 18.26 33.36 -17.71
CA THR A 15 19.09 32.51 -18.58
C THR A 15 20.36 32.12 -17.86
N ILE A 16 20.82 30.89 -18.03
CA ILE A 16 22.15 30.46 -17.59
C ILE A 16 23.08 30.39 -18.80
N ASP A 17 24.24 31.04 -18.71
CA ASP A 17 25.28 30.93 -19.75
C ASP A 17 26.32 29.84 -19.42
N VAL A 18 27.17 29.52 -20.40
CA VAL A 18 28.21 28.48 -20.25
C VAL A 18 29.20 28.82 -19.13
N THR A 19 29.51 30.10 -18.92
CA THR A 19 30.44 30.57 -17.89
C THR A 19 29.85 30.39 -16.50
N GLU A 20 28.59 30.78 -16.32
CA GLU A 20 27.84 30.61 -15.07
C GLU A 20 27.65 29.13 -14.72
N LEU A 21 27.32 28.30 -15.72
CA LEU A 21 27.22 26.85 -15.52
C LEU A 21 28.58 26.23 -15.17
N LEU A 22 29.67 26.66 -15.81
CA LEU A 22 31.01 26.19 -15.48
C LEU A 22 31.42 26.62 -14.06
N LEU A 23 31.02 27.80 -13.58
CA LEU A 23 31.24 28.20 -12.18
C LEU A 23 30.48 27.27 -11.23
N ILE A 24 29.22 26.94 -11.53
CA ILE A 24 28.42 25.99 -10.73
C ILE A 24 29.00 24.57 -10.79
N LEU A 25 29.65 24.17 -11.88
CA LEU A 25 30.24 22.84 -12.01
C LEU A 25 31.67 22.76 -11.43
N CYS A 26 32.42 23.86 -11.45
CA CYS A 26 33.86 23.89 -11.16
C CYS A 26 34.25 24.60 -9.85
N ASN A 27 33.30 25.16 -9.08
CA ASN A 27 33.61 25.73 -7.77
C ASN A 27 33.99 24.66 -6.73
N TRP A 28 35.24 24.18 -6.80
CA TRP A 28 35.81 23.16 -5.91
C TRP A 28 36.26 23.73 -4.55
N THR A 29 36.29 25.05 -4.38
CA THR A 29 36.86 25.73 -3.21
C THR A 29 35.81 26.22 -2.21
N HIS A 30 34.53 26.22 -2.56
CA HIS A 30 33.42 26.50 -1.63
C HIS A 30 32.50 25.28 -1.58
N TYR A 31 32.25 24.76 -0.37
CA TYR A 31 31.41 23.59 -0.07
C TYR A 31 29.91 23.74 -0.46
N VAL A 32 29.53 24.75 -1.25
CA VAL A 32 28.15 25.04 -1.64
C VAL A 32 28.10 25.59 -3.07
N ASN A 33 27.83 24.68 -4.01
CA ASN A 33 27.51 24.98 -5.40
C ASN A 33 26.01 24.81 -5.60
N PHE A 34 25.22 25.79 -5.18
CA PHE A 34 23.78 25.67 -5.30
C PHE A 34 23.12 26.93 -5.83
N ALA A 35 22.36 26.77 -6.91
CA ALA A 35 21.24 27.64 -7.25
C ALA A 35 20.16 27.66 -6.14
N TYR A 36 20.27 26.74 -5.16
CA TYR A 36 19.33 26.54 -4.07
C TYR A 36 20.05 26.25 -2.74
N ASP A 37 20.18 27.25 -1.87
CA ASP A 37 20.79 27.06 -0.54
C ASP A 37 19.80 26.39 0.43
N ILE A 38 19.90 25.06 0.55
CA ILE A 38 19.07 24.27 1.46
C ILE A 38 19.14 24.73 2.92
N ARG A 39 20.26 25.35 3.35
CA ARG A 39 20.46 25.81 4.74
C ARG A 39 19.53 26.97 5.09
N ARG A 40 19.12 27.76 4.09
CA ARG A 40 18.18 28.89 4.25
C ARG A 40 16.73 28.44 4.37
N HIS A 41 16.42 27.18 4.06
CA HIS A 41 15.08 26.61 4.10
C HIS A 41 14.95 25.50 5.14
N THR A 42 15.70 25.61 6.24
CA THR A 42 15.63 24.69 7.39
C THR A 42 14.40 24.91 8.27
N GLN A 43 13.63 25.97 8.00
CA GLN A 43 12.40 26.34 8.70
C GLN A 43 11.27 26.58 7.68
N ILE A 44 10.03 26.49 8.16
CA ILE A 44 8.85 26.79 7.35
C ILE A 44 8.86 28.28 6.98
N TYR A 45 8.93 28.59 5.69
CA TYR A 45 8.98 29.97 5.17
C TYR A 45 7.83 30.32 4.24
N HIS A 46 7.08 29.31 3.75
CA HIS A 46 5.89 29.55 2.95
C HIS A 46 4.72 30.00 3.83
N ASP A 47 3.83 30.82 3.27
CA ASP A 47 2.50 31.05 3.81
C ASP A 47 1.72 29.73 3.74
N MET A 48 1.39 29.13 4.88
CA MET A 48 0.73 27.82 5.00
C MET A 48 -0.79 27.93 5.17
N THR A 49 -1.35 29.13 4.98
CA THR A 49 -2.79 29.42 5.12
C THR A 49 -3.55 29.38 3.79
N ARG A 50 -2.86 29.13 2.67
CA ARG A 50 -3.51 28.98 1.35
C ARG A 50 -4.12 27.58 1.20
N PRO A 51 -5.06 27.37 0.27
CA PRO A 51 -5.66 26.06 0.03
C PRO A 51 -4.60 24.97 -0.25
N LEU A 52 -4.82 23.75 0.23
CA LEU A 52 -3.87 22.63 0.07
C LEU A 52 -3.44 22.38 -1.38
N SER A 53 -4.29 22.69 -2.36
CA SER A 53 -4.02 22.57 -3.80
C SER A 53 -2.92 23.52 -4.33
N HIS A 54 -2.44 24.47 -3.52
CA HIS A 54 -1.42 25.44 -3.93
C HIS A 54 0.02 24.96 -3.64
N TYR A 55 0.19 23.78 -3.05
CA TYR A 55 1.48 23.30 -2.59
C TYR A 55 1.90 22.03 -3.32
N PHE A 56 3.20 21.93 -3.62
CA PHE A 56 3.81 20.63 -3.89
C PHE A 56 3.92 19.86 -2.57
N ILE A 57 3.47 18.60 -2.58
CA ILE A 57 3.44 17.74 -1.40
C ILE A 57 4.44 16.61 -1.60
N ALA A 58 5.39 16.48 -0.65
CA ALA A 58 6.33 15.36 -0.64
C ALA A 58 5.56 14.04 -0.53
N SER A 59 5.67 13.20 -1.56
CA SER A 59 4.80 12.03 -1.75
C SER A 59 5.62 10.76 -1.96
N SER A 60 5.13 9.63 -1.46
CA SER A 60 5.75 8.32 -1.64
C SER A 60 4.77 7.39 -2.33
N HIS A 61 5.25 6.71 -3.37
CA HIS A 61 4.54 5.65 -4.08
C HIS A 61 4.93 4.29 -3.48
N ASN A 62 3.97 3.39 -3.31
CA ASN A 62 4.14 2.08 -2.66
C ASN A 62 4.94 2.19 -1.35
N SER A 63 4.51 3.06 -0.44
CA SER A 63 5.26 3.46 0.76
C SER A 63 5.61 2.32 1.71
N TYR A 64 4.94 1.19 1.57
CA TYR A 64 5.18 -0.02 2.34
C TYR A 64 6.38 -0.83 1.83
N LEU A 65 6.91 -0.60 0.62
CA LEU A 65 8.04 -1.38 0.08
C LEU A 65 9.40 -0.85 0.57
N GLU A 66 10.24 -1.76 1.07
CA GLU A 66 11.63 -1.42 1.46
C GLU A 66 12.58 -1.31 0.25
N GLY A 67 12.21 -1.83 -0.91
CA GLY A 67 13.08 -1.87 -2.09
C GLY A 67 12.39 -2.39 -3.35
N ASP A 68 12.80 -3.58 -3.81
CA ASP A 68 12.37 -4.17 -5.07
C ASP A 68 10.84 -4.30 -5.21
N GLN A 69 10.31 -3.91 -6.37
CA GLN A 69 8.86 -3.88 -6.62
C GLN A 69 8.24 -5.27 -6.82
N MET A 70 9.04 -6.31 -7.11
CA MET A 70 8.54 -7.64 -7.47
C MET A 70 8.72 -8.68 -6.36
N LYS A 71 9.78 -8.56 -5.56
CA LYS A 71 10.20 -9.54 -4.54
C LYS A 71 10.59 -8.89 -3.21
N GLY A 72 10.47 -7.57 -3.11
CA GLY A 72 10.83 -6.82 -1.91
C GLY A 72 9.94 -7.17 -0.71
N LYS A 73 10.42 -6.77 0.47
CA LYS A 73 9.67 -6.88 1.71
C LYS A 73 8.76 -5.65 1.87
N CYS A 74 7.49 -5.89 2.21
CA CYS A 74 6.60 -4.84 2.69
C CYS A 74 6.77 -4.68 4.21
N SER A 75 6.83 -3.46 4.71
CA SER A 75 6.94 -3.22 6.15
C SER A 75 6.42 -1.87 6.60
N SER A 76 5.96 -1.84 7.86
CA SER A 76 5.68 -0.60 8.57
C SER A 76 6.93 0.26 8.76
N PHE A 77 8.12 -0.34 8.78
CA PHE A 77 9.38 0.40 8.88
C PHE A 77 9.63 1.32 7.66
N ALA A 78 9.28 0.87 6.45
CA ALA A 78 9.37 1.70 5.25
C ALA A 78 8.49 2.96 5.37
N ILE A 79 7.26 2.78 5.87
CA ILE A 79 6.31 3.88 6.13
C ILE A 79 6.86 4.84 7.19
N LYS A 80 7.36 4.32 8.32
CA LYS A 80 8.02 5.12 9.35
C LYS A 80 9.15 5.96 8.76
N ARG A 81 10.02 5.35 7.96
CA ARG A 81 11.15 6.04 7.33
C ARG A 81 10.67 7.16 6.41
N ALA A 82 9.65 6.92 5.57
CA ALA A 82 9.08 7.94 4.71
C ALA A 82 8.54 9.14 5.52
N LEU A 83 7.79 8.89 6.59
CA LEU A 83 7.26 9.93 7.46
C LEU A 83 8.38 10.74 8.15
N LEU A 84 9.41 10.07 8.68
CA LEU A 84 10.54 10.75 9.32
C LEU A 84 11.38 11.59 8.35
N LEU A 85 11.41 11.23 7.05
CA LEU A 85 12.02 12.03 5.99
C LEU A 85 11.12 13.20 5.52
N GLY A 86 9.95 13.38 6.13
CA GLY A 86 9.04 14.49 5.83
C GLY A 86 7.98 14.17 4.76
N CYS A 87 7.88 12.93 4.28
CA CYS A 87 6.84 12.53 3.34
C CYS A 87 5.44 12.77 3.94
N ARG A 88 4.53 13.37 3.19
CA ARG A 88 3.17 13.75 3.59
C ARG A 88 2.09 12.98 2.82
N VAL A 89 2.44 12.19 1.80
CA VAL A 89 1.52 11.25 1.16
C VAL A 89 2.05 9.82 1.34
N ILE A 90 1.24 8.96 1.93
CA ILE A 90 1.57 7.54 2.18
C ILE A 90 0.56 6.68 1.46
N GLU A 91 1.04 5.67 0.74
CA GLU A 91 0.23 4.73 -0.02
C GLU A 91 0.20 3.34 0.62
N LEU A 92 -0.99 2.73 0.68
CA LEU A 92 -1.23 1.36 1.13
C LEU A 92 -2.12 0.59 0.14
N ASP A 93 -1.55 -0.45 -0.46
CA ASP A 93 -2.29 -1.35 -1.35
C ASP A 93 -2.89 -2.49 -0.53
N CYS A 94 -4.19 -2.40 -0.29
CA CYS A 94 -4.88 -3.22 0.69
C CYS A 94 -5.58 -4.41 0.02
N TYR A 95 -5.27 -5.62 0.48
CA TYR A 95 -5.80 -6.87 -0.06
C TYR A 95 -6.35 -7.78 1.04
N ASN A 96 -7.29 -8.64 0.66
CA ASN A 96 -7.82 -9.69 1.52
C ASN A 96 -6.70 -10.67 1.92
N SER A 97 -6.58 -10.98 3.22
CA SER A 97 -5.71 -12.07 3.67
C SER A 97 -6.28 -13.43 3.27
N THR A 98 -5.41 -14.33 2.82
CA THR A 98 -5.75 -15.73 2.55
C THR A 98 -5.68 -16.62 3.81
N GLN A 99 -5.04 -16.13 4.87
CA GLN A 99 -4.80 -16.91 6.10
C GLN A 99 -5.83 -16.65 7.19
N ASP A 100 -6.41 -15.45 7.21
CA ASP A 100 -7.42 -15.05 8.19
C ASP A 100 -8.49 -14.22 7.49
N GLU A 101 -9.73 -14.72 7.51
CA GLU A 101 -10.88 -14.14 6.84
C GLU A 101 -11.20 -12.71 7.33
N HIS A 102 -10.74 -12.31 8.51
CA HIS A 102 -11.00 -10.99 9.07
C HIS A 102 -9.84 -10.01 8.92
N SER A 103 -8.70 -10.44 8.36
CA SER A 103 -7.50 -9.61 8.26
C SER A 103 -7.28 -9.02 6.86
N VAL A 104 -6.72 -7.81 6.84
CA VAL A 104 -6.28 -7.11 5.62
C VAL A 104 -4.75 -7.06 5.64
N LYS A 105 -4.15 -7.30 4.47
CA LYS A 105 -2.71 -7.23 4.24
C LYS A 105 -2.38 -6.10 3.29
N VAL A 106 -1.16 -5.58 3.38
CA VAL A 106 -0.62 -4.58 2.48
C VAL A 106 0.55 -5.19 1.71
N TYR A 107 0.45 -5.20 0.37
CA TYR A 107 1.49 -5.71 -0.52
C TYR A 107 1.20 -5.31 -1.98
N HIS A 108 2.20 -5.46 -2.84
CA HIS A 108 2.05 -5.15 -4.27
C HIS A 108 1.39 -6.33 -5.00
N GLY A 109 0.19 -6.13 -5.53
CA GLY A 109 -0.60 -7.18 -6.18
C GLY A 109 0.11 -7.86 -7.34
N ASN A 110 -0.21 -9.14 -7.59
CA ASN A 110 0.37 -9.95 -8.67
C ASN A 110 1.91 -10.06 -8.65
N THR A 111 2.53 -9.90 -7.46
CA THR A 111 3.97 -10.05 -7.27
C THR A 111 4.31 -11.06 -6.17
N MET A 112 5.60 -11.23 -5.88
CA MET A 112 6.13 -12.09 -4.82
C MET A 112 6.59 -11.27 -3.60
N THR A 113 6.07 -10.05 -3.43
CA THR A 113 6.40 -9.21 -2.27
C THR A 113 5.88 -9.83 -0.97
N GLN A 114 6.63 -9.65 0.12
CA GLN A 114 6.26 -10.23 1.43
C GLN A 114 5.30 -9.28 2.16
N PRO A 115 4.05 -9.69 2.45
CA PRO A 115 3.01 -8.78 2.94
C PRO A 115 3.21 -8.35 4.39
N VAL A 116 2.71 -7.15 4.72
CA VAL A 116 2.62 -6.61 6.09
C VAL A 116 1.16 -6.46 6.52
N GLY A 117 0.88 -6.45 7.82
CA GLY A 117 -0.49 -6.26 8.34
C GLY A 117 -0.98 -4.83 8.16
N PHE A 118 -2.23 -4.65 7.72
CA PHE A 118 -2.82 -3.31 7.58
C PHE A 118 -2.85 -2.53 8.90
N ILE A 119 -3.27 -3.19 10.00
CA ILE A 119 -3.31 -2.56 11.33
C ILE A 119 -1.93 -2.03 11.75
N GLU A 120 -0.88 -2.81 11.50
CA GLU A 120 0.51 -2.42 11.81
C GLU A 120 0.94 -1.18 11.03
N CYS A 121 0.52 -1.07 9.77
CA CYS A 121 0.77 0.10 8.94
C CYS A 121 0.08 1.35 9.52
N ILE A 122 -1.23 1.29 9.82
CA ILE A 122 -1.95 2.47 10.30
C ILE A 122 -1.57 2.88 11.73
N GLU A 123 -1.23 1.93 12.60
CA GLU A 123 -0.67 2.23 13.93
C GLU A 123 0.67 2.95 13.81
N THR A 124 1.49 2.53 12.84
CA THR A 124 2.76 3.20 12.54
C THR A 124 2.55 4.61 12.01
N ILE A 125 1.58 4.80 11.11
CA ILE A 125 1.20 6.15 10.64
C ILE A 125 0.76 7.00 11.83
N ALA A 126 -0.13 6.49 12.69
CA ALA A 126 -0.63 7.25 13.83
C ALA A 126 0.50 7.69 14.77
N LYS A 127 1.50 6.82 14.97
CA LYS A 127 2.66 7.09 15.84
C LYS A 127 3.65 8.10 15.26
N TYR A 128 3.87 8.10 13.94
CA TYR A 128 4.97 8.86 13.32
C TYR A 128 4.52 9.99 12.39
N ALA A 129 3.22 10.10 12.06
CA ALA A 129 2.69 11.08 11.12
C ALA A 129 3.20 12.49 11.41
N PHE A 130 3.21 12.88 12.68
CA PHE A 130 3.49 14.27 13.07
C PHE A 130 4.82 14.50 13.80
N VAL A 131 5.74 13.53 13.75
CA VAL A 131 7.03 13.61 14.44
C VAL A 131 7.99 14.59 13.75
N SER A 132 8.10 14.52 12.43
CA SER A 132 8.99 15.38 11.62
C SER A 132 8.33 16.68 11.16
N SER A 133 7.00 16.69 11.06
CA SER A 133 6.20 17.81 10.58
C SER A 133 4.78 17.72 11.11
N GLN A 134 4.22 18.83 11.61
CA GLN A 134 2.85 18.88 12.12
C GLN A 134 1.79 18.97 11.00
N TYR A 135 2.19 19.24 9.77
CA TYR A 135 1.28 19.38 8.62
C TYR A 135 0.65 18.05 8.22
N PRO A 136 -0.53 18.09 7.58
CA PRO A 136 -1.36 16.91 7.35
C PRO A 136 -0.64 15.79 6.60
N VAL A 137 -1.05 14.57 6.89
CA VAL A 137 -0.70 13.38 6.10
C VAL A 137 -1.91 12.96 5.29
N ILE A 138 -1.71 12.73 3.99
CA ILE A 138 -2.70 12.11 3.10
C ILE A 138 -2.37 10.61 3.04
N LEU A 139 -3.28 9.78 3.51
CA LEU A 139 -3.21 8.33 3.37
C LEU A 139 -4.02 7.94 2.14
N THR A 140 -3.33 7.47 1.10
CA THR A 140 -3.93 6.90 -0.10
C THR A 140 -4.10 5.39 0.07
N ILE A 141 -5.32 4.91 -0.13
CA ILE A 141 -5.64 3.48 -0.11
C ILE A 141 -5.87 3.03 -1.56
N GLU A 142 -5.18 1.98 -1.97
CA GLU A 142 -5.54 1.22 -3.17
C GLU A 142 -6.31 -0.02 -2.72
N ASN A 143 -7.63 0.02 -2.86
CA ASN A 143 -8.54 -0.88 -2.16
C ASN A 143 -8.95 -2.09 -3.01
N HIS A 144 -8.42 -3.26 -2.66
CA HIS A 144 -8.78 -4.56 -3.27
C HIS A 144 -9.50 -5.48 -2.27
N VAL A 145 -10.13 -4.87 -1.26
CA VAL A 145 -10.71 -5.56 -0.11
C VAL A 145 -12.20 -5.82 -0.33
N SER A 146 -12.68 -7.01 0.05
CA SER A 146 -14.12 -7.34 0.02
C SER A 146 -14.93 -6.42 0.95
N VAL A 147 -16.18 -6.11 0.62
CA VAL A 147 -17.09 -5.26 1.43
C VAL A 147 -17.08 -5.60 2.93
N LYS A 148 -17.24 -6.88 3.30
CA LYS A 148 -17.21 -7.34 4.70
C LYS A 148 -15.92 -6.97 5.45
N ARG A 149 -14.77 -7.05 4.77
CA ARG A 149 -13.47 -6.69 5.35
C ARG A 149 -13.22 -5.17 5.31
N MET A 150 -13.86 -4.47 4.39
CA MET A 150 -13.80 -3.01 4.32
C MET A 150 -14.48 -2.36 5.54
N GLU A 151 -15.58 -2.94 6.03
CA GLU A 151 -16.20 -2.52 7.29
C GLU A 151 -15.21 -2.61 8.45
N LYS A 152 -14.48 -3.73 8.55
CA LYS A 152 -13.42 -3.91 9.55
C LYS A 152 -12.28 -2.90 9.37
N MET A 153 -11.87 -2.64 8.13
CA MET A 153 -10.83 -1.66 7.80
C MET A 153 -11.23 -0.25 8.24
N ALA A 154 -12.48 0.15 7.97
CA ALA A 154 -13.03 1.42 8.42
C ALA A 154 -13.05 1.53 9.95
N ASP A 155 -13.47 0.46 10.63
CA ASP A 155 -13.46 0.35 12.08
C ASP A 155 -12.06 0.54 12.67
N ASP A 156 -11.05 -0.10 12.07
CA ASP A 156 -9.65 -0.01 12.50
C ASP A 156 -9.08 1.39 12.29
N ILE A 157 -9.37 2.00 11.14
CA ILE A 157 -9.00 3.39 10.81
C ILE A 157 -9.59 4.35 11.84
N ILE A 158 -10.89 4.25 12.14
CA ILE A 158 -11.58 5.12 13.09
C ILE A 158 -10.98 4.98 14.49
N LYS A 159 -10.77 3.74 14.95
CA LYS A 159 -10.19 3.47 16.29
C LYS A 159 -8.74 3.96 16.40
N THR A 160 -7.96 3.79 15.34
CA THR A 160 -6.52 4.10 15.35
C THR A 160 -6.26 5.59 15.24
N PHE A 161 -6.93 6.29 14.31
CA PHE A 161 -6.70 7.72 14.09
C PHE A 161 -7.57 8.60 14.98
N GLY A 162 -8.77 8.17 15.38
CA GLY A 162 -9.65 8.96 16.24
C GLY A 162 -9.81 10.40 15.75
N ASP A 163 -9.43 11.36 16.60
CA ASP A 163 -9.51 12.79 16.30
C ASP A 163 -8.52 13.28 15.23
N MET A 164 -7.50 12.49 14.88
CA MET A 164 -6.59 12.78 13.78
C MET A 164 -7.32 12.71 12.44
N LEU A 165 -8.38 11.90 12.32
CA LEU A 165 -9.06 11.68 11.06
C LEU A 165 -9.88 12.90 10.63
N VAL A 166 -9.65 13.39 9.40
CA VAL A 166 -10.47 14.45 8.81
C VAL A 166 -11.86 13.91 8.49
N LYS A 167 -12.89 14.62 8.95
CA LYS A 167 -14.29 14.31 8.61
C LYS A 167 -14.62 14.85 7.22
N PRO A 168 -15.55 14.20 6.47
CA PRO A 168 -15.96 14.66 5.15
C PRO A 168 -16.32 16.15 5.16
N LEU A 169 -15.62 16.92 4.32
CA LEU A 169 -15.79 18.35 4.18
C LEU A 169 -16.99 18.60 3.27
N ALA A 170 -18.19 18.38 3.81
CA ALA A 170 -19.41 18.16 3.03
C ALA A 170 -19.77 19.25 1.99
N LYS A 171 -19.15 20.44 2.04
CA LYS A 171 -19.48 21.60 1.17
C LYS A 171 -18.33 22.61 1.00
N ALA A 172 -17.07 22.21 1.12
CA ALA A 172 -15.98 23.19 1.02
C ALA A 172 -15.74 23.60 -0.45
N GLU A 173 -15.95 24.88 -0.78
CA GLU A 173 -15.65 25.45 -2.10
C GLU A 173 -14.14 25.38 -2.43
N TYR A 174 -13.31 25.29 -1.39
CA TYR A 174 -11.86 25.15 -1.46
C TYR A 174 -11.36 24.07 -0.49
N TYR A 175 -10.24 23.42 -0.82
CA TYR A 175 -9.55 22.56 0.14
C TYR A 175 -9.06 23.39 1.34
N PRO A 176 -9.20 22.90 2.59
CA PRO A 176 -8.64 23.58 3.75
C PRO A 176 -7.13 23.76 3.61
N SER A 177 -6.59 24.75 4.30
CA SER A 177 -5.16 25.01 4.30
C SER A 177 -4.38 23.94 5.08
N PRO A 178 -3.08 23.76 4.79
CA PRO A 178 -2.20 22.95 5.65
C PRO A 178 -2.25 23.37 7.12
N GLU A 179 -2.38 24.68 7.40
CA GLU A 179 -2.46 25.22 8.76
C GLU A 179 -3.70 24.72 9.51
N GLU A 180 -4.88 24.74 8.89
CA GLU A 180 -6.13 24.22 9.47
C GLU A 180 -6.11 22.70 9.68
N LEU A 181 -5.28 22.00 8.92
CA LEU A 181 -5.17 20.54 8.91
C LEU A 181 -3.98 20.02 9.72
N LYS A 182 -3.35 20.85 10.56
CA LYS A 182 -2.28 20.39 11.45
C LYS A 182 -2.74 19.24 12.34
N GLY A 183 -1.91 18.21 12.42
CA GLY A 183 -2.21 17.00 13.19
C GLY A 183 -3.33 16.14 12.60
N LYS A 184 -3.70 16.36 11.33
CA LYS A 184 -4.78 15.62 10.68
C LYS A 184 -4.31 14.63 9.60
N VAL A 185 -5.05 13.54 9.49
CA VAL A 185 -4.90 12.50 8.47
C VAL A 185 -6.10 12.57 7.53
N LEU A 186 -5.84 12.78 6.25
CA LEU A 186 -6.83 12.76 5.19
C LEU A 186 -6.82 11.39 4.53
N LEU A 187 -7.99 10.78 4.34
CA LEU A 187 -8.12 9.57 3.57
C LEU A 187 -8.49 9.90 2.14
N ARG A 188 -7.76 9.30 1.19
CA ARG A 188 -8.13 9.25 -0.21
C ARG A 188 -8.15 7.79 -0.63
N ASP A 189 -9.31 7.30 -1.04
CA ASP A 189 -9.45 5.97 -1.61
C ASP A 189 -9.66 6.09 -3.13
N SER A 190 -9.31 5.04 -3.86
CA SER A 190 -9.71 4.87 -5.25
C SER A 190 -10.93 3.97 -5.28
N VAL A 191 -12.01 4.42 -5.91
CA VAL A 191 -13.19 3.56 -6.10
C VAL A 191 -12.76 2.37 -6.98
N PRO A 192 -12.94 1.12 -6.52
CA PRO A 192 -12.62 -0.05 -7.32
C PRO A 192 -13.33 0.02 -8.68
N PRO A 193 -12.66 -0.31 -9.80
CA PRO A 193 -13.24 -0.20 -11.13
C PRO A 193 -14.57 -0.97 -11.28
N GLU A 194 -14.72 -2.11 -10.60
CA GLU A 194 -15.95 -2.90 -10.54
C GLU A 194 -17.14 -2.16 -9.88
N TRP A 195 -16.88 -1.08 -9.14
CA TRP A 195 -17.90 -0.28 -8.45
C TRP A 195 -18.25 0.97 -9.23
N VAL A 196 -17.59 1.20 -10.36
CA VAL A 196 -17.89 2.28 -11.30
C VAL A 196 -18.79 1.71 -12.40
N THR A 197 -19.98 2.27 -12.58
CA THR A 197 -20.83 1.85 -13.70
C THR A 197 -20.09 2.07 -15.03
N PRO A 198 -20.36 1.30 -16.11
CA PRO A 198 -19.69 1.46 -17.42
C PRO A 198 -19.81 2.85 -18.05
N ARG A 199 -20.68 3.71 -17.50
CA ARG A 199 -20.91 5.09 -17.92
C ARG A 199 -20.23 6.13 -17.03
N GLY A 200 -19.47 5.72 -16.01
CA GLY A 200 -18.59 6.59 -15.22
C GLY A 200 -19.28 7.66 -14.37
N LEU A 201 -20.60 7.56 -14.16
CA LEU A 201 -21.36 8.68 -13.59
C LEU A 201 -21.77 8.55 -12.13
N GLU A 202 -21.78 7.38 -11.51
CA GLU A 202 -22.03 7.26 -10.07
C GLU A 202 -21.40 5.94 -9.55
N PRO A 203 -20.77 5.94 -8.36
CA PRO A 203 -20.40 4.70 -7.69
C PRO A 203 -21.65 3.87 -7.40
N VAL A 204 -21.59 2.55 -7.61
CA VAL A 204 -22.63 1.61 -7.15
C VAL A 204 -22.78 1.81 -5.65
N SER A 205 -23.99 2.10 -5.18
CA SER A 205 -24.18 2.39 -3.75
C SER A 205 -23.81 1.17 -2.92
N PHE A 206 -23.20 1.39 -1.75
CA PHE A 206 -22.82 0.33 -0.81
C PHE A 206 -23.98 -0.65 -0.53
N GLU A 207 -25.21 -0.11 -0.50
CA GLU A 207 -26.46 -0.87 -0.33
C GLU A 207 -26.77 -1.81 -1.52
N GLN A 208 -26.60 -1.34 -2.76
CA GLN A 208 -26.79 -2.15 -3.96
C GLN A 208 -25.81 -3.32 -3.99
N GLN A 209 -24.60 -3.10 -3.48
CA GLN A 209 -23.56 -4.11 -3.45
C GLN A 209 -23.77 -5.17 -2.36
N GLN A 210 -24.22 -4.76 -1.17
CA GLN A 210 -24.70 -5.69 -0.14
C GLN A 210 -25.85 -6.56 -0.69
N GLN A 211 -26.80 -5.97 -1.41
CA GLN A 211 -27.91 -6.72 -2.00
C GLN A 211 -27.44 -7.73 -3.05
N GLN A 212 -26.49 -7.36 -3.92
CA GLN A 212 -25.93 -8.29 -4.90
C GLN A 212 -25.17 -9.45 -4.23
N GLN A 213 -24.38 -9.20 -3.19
CA GLN A 213 -23.68 -10.26 -2.46
C GLN A 213 -24.66 -11.19 -1.72
N GLN A 214 -25.71 -10.63 -1.11
CA GLN A 214 -26.76 -11.43 -0.47
C GLN A 214 -27.50 -12.31 -1.49
N GLN A 215 -27.79 -11.79 -2.69
CA GLN A 215 -28.41 -12.57 -3.77
C GLN A 215 -27.49 -13.69 -4.28
N GLN A 216 -26.19 -13.43 -4.43
CA GLN A 216 -25.21 -14.46 -4.83
C GLN A 216 -25.08 -15.56 -3.78
N GLN A 217 -25.07 -15.22 -2.49
CA GLN A 217 -25.04 -16.20 -1.40
C GLN A 217 -26.32 -17.04 -1.35
N GLN A 218 -27.50 -16.45 -1.59
CA GLN A 218 -28.76 -17.18 -1.66
C GLN A 218 -28.80 -18.15 -2.85
N GLN A 219 -28.26 -17.75 -4.01
CA GLN A 219 -28.18 -18.63 -5.19
C GLN A 219 -27.21 -19.80 -4.99
N GLN A 220 -26.09 -19.59 -4.29
CA GLN A 220 -25.17 -20.69 -3.94
C GLN A 220 -25.80 -21.68 -2.96
N GLN A 221 -26.59 -21.22 -1.98
CA GLN A 221 -27.30 -22.10 -1.05
C GLN A 221 -28.41 -22.91 -1.75
N GLN A 222 -29.14 -22.32 -2.70
CA GLN A 222 -30.15 -23.05 -3.49
C GLN A 222 -29.53 -24.11 -4.42
N GLY A 223 -28.36 -23.84 -5.00
CA GLY A 223 -27.65 -24.83 -5.85
C GLY A 223 -27.12 -26.05 -5.08
N ASP A 224 -26.78 -25.89 -3.80
CA ASP A 224 -26.34 -26.99 -2.93
C ASP A 224 -27.52 -27.84 -2.41
N ASP A 225 -28.71 -27.25 -2.23
CA ASP A 225 -29.93 -27.99 -1.86
C ASP A 225 -30.53 -28.79 -3.03
N GLU A 226 -30.41 -28.33 -4.28
CA GLU A 226 -30.81 -29.09 -5.47
C GLU A 226 -29.90 -30.32 -5.72
N LYS A 227 -28.61 -30.25 -5.36
CA LYS A 227 -27.70 -31.41 -5.44
C LYS A 227 -27.94 -32.46 -4.36
N LYS A 228 -28.64 -32.12 -3.26
CA LYS A 228 -28.98 -33.08 -2.18
C LYS A 228 -30.30 -33.83 -2.41
N THR A 229 -31.14 -33.41 -3.34
CA THR A 229 -32.49 -33.95 -3.55
C THR A 229 -32.61 -34.98 -4.69
N THR A 230 -31.53 -35.29 -5.41
CA THR A 230 -31.51 -36.32 -6.46
C THR A 230 -30.70 -37.56 -6.06
N ASN A 231 -31.32 -38.46 -5.29
CA ASN A 231 -30.80 -39.81 -5.08
C ASN A 231 -31.97 -40.82 -4.99
N PRO A 232 -32.25 -41.64 -6.03
CA PRO A 232 -33.28 -42.68 -5.93
C PRO A 232 -32.68 -44.00 -5.41
N LYS A 233 -33.30 -44.55 -4.35
CA LYS A 233 -33.00 -45.89 -3.83
C LYS A 233 -33.86 -46.97 -4.48
N SER A 234 -33.17 -48.08 -4.77
CA SER A 234 -33.58 -49.49 -4.75
C SER A 234 -34.25 -50.12 -5.99
N SER A 235 -33.63 -51.18 -6.50
CA SER A 235 -34.13 -52.56 -6.31
C SER A 235 -33.13 -53.59 -6.87
N THR A 236 -32.85 -54.64 -6.09
CA THR A 236 -32.29 -55.94 -6.52
C THR A 236 -33.43 -56.92 -6.79
N PRO A 237 -33.28 -57.93 -7.67
CA PRO A 237 -32.96 -59.28 -7.15
C PRO A 237 -32.09 -60.21 -8.04
N ALA A 238 -31.32 -61.06 -7.34
CA ALA A 238 -30.98 -62.49 -7.54
C ALA A 238 -30.30 -63.09 -8.82
N HIS A 239 -29.21 -63.84 -8.57
CA HIS A 239 -28.60 -65.05 -9.19
C HIS A 239 -28.87 -65.41 -10.67
N ASN A 240 -27.90 -65.84 -11.51
CA ASN A 240 -27.07 -67.04 -11.34
C ASN A 240 -25.92 -67.17 -12.38
N ASN A 241 -24.79 -67.73 -11.93
CA ASN A 241 -23.72 -68.55 -12.54
C ASN A 241 -23.47 -68.67 -14.08
N SER A 242 -22.23 -68.42 -14.53
CA SER A 242 -21.30 -69.38 -15.20
C SER A 242 -20.39 -68.77 -16.29
N ASN A 243 -19.07 -69.01 -16.13
CA ASN A 243 -18.00 -69.24 -17.12
C ASN A 243 -17.91 -68.39 -18.40
N ASN A 244 -16.77 -67.70 -18.63
CA ASN A 244 -15.71 -68.25 -19.48
C ASN A 244 -14.41 -67.44 -19.40
N THR A 245 -13.32 -68.17 -19.61
CA THR A 245 -11.89 -67.87 -19.59
C THR A 245 -11.41 -66.81 -20.59
N ASN A 246 -10.35 -66.06 -20.26
CA ASN A 246 -9.05 -66.32 -20.87
C ASN A 246 -7.88 -65.68 -20.12
N ALA A 247 -6.83 -66.47 -19.96
CA ALA A 247 -5.54 -66.15 -19.38
C ALA A 247 -4.62 -65.47 -20.38
N THR A 248 -3.67 -64.67 -19.88
CA THR A 248 -2.24 -64.67 -20.27
C THR A 248 -1.51 -63.70 -19.32
N THR A 249 -0.70 -64.17 -18.36
CA THR A 249 0.79 -64.30 -18.38
C THR A 249 1.49 -62.94 -18.51
N ASN A 250 2.48 -62.49 -17.75
CA ASN A 250 3.41 -63.00 -16.72
C ASN A 250 3.80 -61.74 -15.87
N ASP A 251 4.04 -61.79 -14.56
CA ASP A 251 5.28 -62.27 -13.90
C ASP A 251 6.54 -61.62 -14.51
N SER A 252 7.47 -60.95 -13.81
CA SER A 252 7.83 -60.90 -12.40
C SER A 252 8.78 -59.72 -12.14
N THR A 253 9.09 -59.49 -10.86
CA THR A 253 10.42 -59.14 -10.31
C THR A 253 10.97 -57.71 -10.47
N ASN A 254 11.68 -57.13 -9.51
CA ASN A 254 11.93 -57.44 -8.09
C ASN A 254 12.65 -56.22 -7.47
N ALA A 255 12.53 -56.18 -6.14
CA ALA A 255 13.17 -55.45 -5.06
C ALA A 255 14.52 -54.72 -5.21
N ASN A 256 14.67 -53.85 -4.19
CA ASN A 256 15.87 -53.39 -3.49
C ASN A 256 16.78 -52.42 -4.28
N GLY A 257 17.27 -51.33 -3.71
CA GLY A 257 17.43 -50.96 -2.31
C GLY A 257 18.79 -50.27 -2.17
N ASN A 258 18.95 -49.58 -1.04
CA ASN A 258 20.21 -49.18 -0.40
C ASN A 258 20.63 -47.70 -0.44
N ALA A 259 21.15 -47.34 0.73
CA ALA A 259 21.53 -46.05 1.28
C ALA A 259 23.01 -45.69 1.01
N GLY A 260 23.41 -44.51 1.51
CA GLY A 260 24.80 -44.03 1.64
C GLY A 260 24.91 -42.56 1.21
N GLU A 261 24.79 -41.55 2.07
CA GLU A 261 25.76 -41.09 3.09
C GLU A 261 27.04 -40.48 2.50
N SER A 262 27.24 -39.16 2.67
CA SER A 262 28.52 -38.57 3.13
C SER A 262 28.39 -37.07 3.39
N ALA A 263 29.12 -36.62 4.41
CA ALA A 263 29.15 -35.29 5.01
C ALA A 263 30.42 -34.52 4.63
N HIS A 264 30.40 -33.18 4.75
CA HIS A 264 31.52 -32.31 5.18
C HIS A 264 31.01 -30.85 5.33
N LYS A 265 30.80 -30.35 6.55
CA LYS A 265 31.69 -29.56 7.45
C LYS A 265 32.01 -28.11 7.01
N SER A 266 31.43 -27.15 7.77
CA SER A 266 31.96 -25.87 8.36
C SER A 266 32.73 -24.90 7.45
N VAL A 267 32.56 -23.56 7.56
CA VAL A 267 33.15 -22.68 8.59
C VAL A 267 32.58 -21.24 8.43
N ASP A 268 32.16 -20.59 9.54
CA ASP A 268 31.99 -19.13 9.67
C ASP A 268 33.36 -18.43 9.81
N PRO A 269 33.50 -17.15 9.44
CA PRO A 269 33.60 -16.15 10.52
C PRO A 269 33.02 -14.76 10.22
N ALA A 270 32.37 -14.16 11.23
CA ALA A 270 32.53 -12.75 11.60
C ALA A 270 33.49 -12.71 12.83
N PRO A 271 34.12 -11.60 13.27
CA PRO A 271 33.67 -10.19 13.18
C PRO A 271 34.78 -9.12 13.00
N ALA A 272 34.41 -7.84 12.86
CA ALA A 272 35.24 -6.73 13.35
C ALA A 272 34.40 -5.45 13.57
N ALA A 273 34.32 -5.05 14.84
CA ALA A 273 33.93 -3.73 15.28
C ALA A 273 35.15 -2.79 15.23
N ALA A 274 34.94 -1.50 14.95
CA ALA A 274 35.86 -0.44 15.34
C ALA A 274 35.05 0.77 15.81
N ALA A 275 35.15 1.04 17.12
CA ALA A 275 34.84 2.30 17.76
C ALA A 275 36.15 3.05 18.05
N ALA A 276 36.03 4.35 18.39
CA ALA A 276 37.03 5.34 18.85
C ALA A 276 37.36 6.41 17.78
N ALA A 277 37.44 7.71 18.05
CA ALA A 277 37.37 8.48 19.30
C ALA A 277 37.06 9.97 19.00
N ALA A 278 36.61 10.68 20.04
CA ALA A 278 36.52 12.13 20.14
C ALA A 278 37.90 12.83 20.01
N THR A 279 37.93 14.09 19.53
CA THR A 279 38.47 15.28 20.25
C THR A 279 38.49 16.54 19.36
N ALA A 280 38.29 17.68 20.04
CA ALA A 280 38.40 19.09 19.63
C ALA A 280 37.17 19.71 18.94
#